data_AF-A0A8S2TKM1-F1
#
_entry.id   AF-A0A8S2TKM1-F1
#
_cell.length_a   1.000
_cell.length_b   1.000
_cell.length_c   1.000
_cell.angle_alpha   90.00
_cell.angle_beta   90.00
_cell.angle_gamma   90.00
#
_symmetry.space_group_name_H-M   'P 1'
#
loop_
_entity.id
_entity.type
_entity.pdbx_description
1 polymer ?
#
loop_
_entity_poly.entity_id
_entity_poly.type
_entity_poly.pdbx_seq_one_letter_code
_entity_poly.pdbx_strand_id
1 'polypeptide(L)'
;HTTAFEVDYGELIYTHASPFLWPIPRGLNIQTMENNMFIAPIYRQTSLRNDFLIIFNRKNGFSIRNIDNIFITGQQCPLMEVPIPQSKRVNLFQR
;
A
#
# COMPACT_ATOMS: atom_id res chain seq x y z
N HIS A 1 -14.96 4.47 26.54
CA HIS A 1 -15.71 4.65 25.29
C HIS A 1 -14.79 5.27 24.26
N THR A 2 -14.03 4.47 23.53
CA THR A 2 -13.12 4.95 22.50
C THR A 2 -13.84 4.73 21.18
N THR A 3 -14.47 5.77 20.66
CA THR A 3 -15.09 5.76 19.34
C THR A 3 -13.99 5.44 18.33
N ALA A 4 -14.05 4.26 17.71
CA ALA A 4 -13.16 3.90 16.63
C ALA A 4 -13.28 4.97 15.54
N PHE A 5 -12.17 5.59 15.15
CA PHE A 5 -12.15 6.49 14.02
C PHE A 5 -12.50 5.67 12.78
N GLU A 6 -13.67 5.91 12.21
CA GLU A 6 -14.11 5.25 10.99
C GLU A 6 -13.27 5.79 9.83
N VAL A 7 -12.52 4.90 9.19
CA VAL A 7 -11.72 5.21 8.01
C VAL A 7 -12.45 4.66 6.79
N ASP A 8 -12.50 5.44 5.71
CA ASP A 8 -13.19 5.02 4.47
C ASP A 8 -12.58 3.75 3.84
N TYR A 9 -11.33 3.44 4.17
CA TYR A 9 -10.58 2.30 3.62
C TYR A 9 -9.69 1.66 4.68
N GLY A 10 -9.58 0.33 4.61
CA GLY A 10 -8.72 -0.47 5.46
C GLY A 10 -9.43 -1.06 6.67
N GLU A 11 -8.68 -1.81 7.47
CA GLU A 11 -9.13 -2.41 8.73
C GLU A 11 -8.35 -1.79 9.90
N LEU A 12 -9.04 -1.55 11.02
CA LEU A 12 -8.40 -1.02 12.22
C LEU A 12 -7.70 -2.15 12.99
N ILE A 13 -6.37 -2.09 13.04
CA ILE A 13 -5.55 -3.02 13.81
C ILE A 13 -4.91 -2.28 14.98
N TYR A 14 -5.18 -2.75 16.19
CA TYR A 14 -4.50 -2.27 17.38
C TYR A 14 -3.15 -2.98 17.51
N THR A 15 -2.07 -2.21 17.52
CA THR A 15 -0.72 -2.76 17.72
C THR A 15 -0.08 -2.26 19.00
N HIS A 16 0.66 -3.14 19.66
CA HIS A 16 1.49 -2.82 20.82
C HIS A 16 2.93 -2.45 20.44
N ALA A 17 3.34 -2.70 19.19
CA ALA A 17 4.66 -2.39 18.66
C ALA A 17 4.56 -1.76 17.26
N SER A 18 5.44 -0.81 16.96
CA SER A 18 5.45 -0.19 15.63
C SER A 18 5.90 -1.21 14.57
N PRO A 19 5.19 -1.34 13.43
CA PRO A 19 5.64 -2.12 12.28
C PRO A 19 6.73 -1.38 11.46
N PHE A 20 7.13 -0.18 11.87
CA PHE A 20 8.10 0.68 11.19
C PHE A 20 9.39 0.84 12.01
N LEU A 21 10.42 1.38 11.36
CA LEU A 21 11.69 1.75 12.01
C LEU A 21 11.54 2.85 13.07
N TRP A 22 10.41 3.57 13.08
CA TRP A 22 10.08 4.63 14.04
C TRP A 22 8.86 4.25 14.89
N PRO A 23 8.81 4.66 16.16
CA PRO A 23 7.68 4.39 17.04
C PRO A 23 6.43 5.16 16.60
N ILE A 24 5.26 4.53 16.71
CA ILE A 24 3.96 5.21 16.54
C ILE A 24 3.55 5.81 17.89
N PRO A 25 3.39 7.14 18.02
CA PRO A 25 2.91 7.77 19.25
C PRO A 25 1.54 7.25 19.67
N ARG A 26 1.28 7.20 20.99
CA ARG A 26 -0.03 6.80 21.51
C ARG A 26 -1.13 7.73 21.01
N GLY A 27 -2.23 7.15 20.55
CA GLY A 27 -3.37 7.89 20.00
C GLY A 27 -3.19 8.36 18.56
N LEU A 28 -2.04 8.10 17.92
CA LEU A 28 -1.86 8.30 16.50
C LEU A 28 -2.32 7.06 15.72
N ASN A 29 -3.15 7.27 14.71
CA ASN A 29 -3.53 6.25 13.74
C ASN A 29 -2.75 6.49 12.46
N ILE A 30 -2.17 5.43 11.90
CA ILE A 30 -1.44 5.47 10.63
C ILE A 30 -2.08 4.42 9.72
N GLN A 31 -2.46 4.81 8.52
CA GLN A 31 -2.88 3.85 7.49
C GLN A 31 -1.65 3.23 6.84
N THR A 32 -1.72 1.93 6.61
CA THR A 32 -0.62 1.13 6.07
C THR A 32 -1.08 0.33 4.85
N MET A 33 -0.19 0.21 3.87
CA MET A 33 -0.32 -0.81 2.83
C MET A 33 0.53 -2.00 3.26
N GLU A 34 -0.12 -3.16 3.40
CA GLU A 34 0.49 -4.39 3.89
C GLU A 34 0.32 -5.50 2.87
N ASN A 35 1.41 -6.21 2.58
CA ASN A 35 1.42 -7.42 1.79
C ASN A 35 2.63 -8.29 2.18
N ASN A 36 2.74 -9.47 1.60
CA ASN A 36 3.84 -10.40 1.93
C ASN A 36 5.24 -9.90 1.52
N MET A 37 5.35 -8.81 0.76
CA MET A 37 6.62 -8.24 0.31
C MET A 37 7.08 -7.06 1.17
N PHE A 38 6.18 -6.19 1.62
CA PHE A 38 6.51 -4.99 2.39
C PHE A 38 5.32 -4.44 3.20
N ILE A 39 5.65 -3.57 4.15
CA ILE A 39 4.73 -2.65 4.83
C ILE A 39 5.15 -1.21 4.51
N ALA A 40 4.22 -0.32 4.19
CA ALA A 40 4.51 1.10 3.97
C ALA A 40 3.37 1.99 4.51
N PRO A 41 3.67 3.16 5.10
CA PRO A 41 2.62 4.10 5.48
C PRO A 41 2.00 4.73 4.23
N ILE A 42 0.69 4.94 4.23
CA ILE A 42 -0.04 5.57 3.12
C ILE A 42 -0.82 6.80 3.60
N TYR A 43 -0.90 7.81 2.73
CA TYR A 43 -1.57 9.07 3.01
C TYR A 43 -2.53 9.43 1.88
N ARG A 44 -3.83 9.52 2.18
CA ARG A 44 -4.84 9.89 1.18
C ARG A 44 -4.63 11.33 0.72
N GLN A 45 -4.76 11.53 -0.59
CA GLN A 45 -4.73 12.84 -1.24
C GLN A 45 -6.10 13.14 -1.85
N THR A 46 -6.39 14.43 -2.03
CA THR A 46 -7.54 14.86 -2.81
C THR A 46 -7.30 14.55 -4.28
N SER A 47 -8.24 13.85 -4.94
CA SER A 47 -8.16 13.66 -6.39
C SER A 47 -8.42 14.97 -7.12
N LEU A 48 -7.66 15.21 -8.19
CA LEU A 48 -7.83 16.37 -9.05
C LEU A 48 -8.98 16.10 -10.03
N ARG A 49 -9.92 17.05 -10.14
CA ARG A 49 -11.10 16.92 -11.02
C ARG A 49 -10.78 16.76 -12.50
N ASN A 50 -9.57 17.14 -12.90
CA ASN A 50 -9.13 17.14 -14.29
C ASN A 50 -8.34 15.88 -14.65
N ASP A 51 -8.13 14.97 -13.70
CA ASP A 51 -7.34 13.75 -13.89
C ASP A 51 -8.26 12.54 -14.02
N PHE A 52 -8.00 11.69 -15.02
CA PHE A 52 -8.80 10.51 -15.34
C PHE A 52 -7.93 9.29 -15.55
N LEU A 53 -8.47 8.12 -15.22
CA LEU A 53 -7.86 6.84 -15.52
C LEU A 53 -8.35 6.34 -16.88
N ILE A 54 -7.44 6.26 -17.85
CA ILE A 54 -7.69 5.62 -19.14
C ILE A 54 -7.23 4.17 -19.05
N ILE A 55 -8.12 3.23 -19.35
CA ILE A 55 -7.85 1.79 -19.36
C ILE A 55 -7.94 1.31 -20.80
N PHE A 56 -6.90 0.63 -21.27
CA PHE A 56 -6.93 -0.07 -22.55
C PHE A 56 -7.03 -1.57 -22.34
N ASN A 57 -8.01 -2.20 -22.97
CA ASN A 57 -8.18 -3.64 -23.00
C ASN A 57 -8.24 -4.11 -24.46
N ARG A 58 -7.43 -5.11 -24.82
CA ARG A 58 -7.37 -5.62 -26.21
C ARG A 58 -8.71 -6.11 -26.75
N LYS A 59 -9.59 -6.65 -25.89
CA LYS A 59 -10.92 -7.13 -26.28
C LYS A 59 -11.97 -6.01 -26.32
N ASN A 60 -11.88 -5.05 -25.40
CA ASN A 60 -12.95 -4.08 -25.14
C ASN A 60 -12.59 -2.63 -25.54
N GLY A 61 -11.40 -2.39 -26.08
CA GLY A 61 -10.93 -1.07 -26.48
C GLY A 61 -10.57 -0.17 -25.29
N PHE A 62 -10.77 1.13 -25.46
CA PHE A 62 -10.51 2.15 -24.44
C PHE A 62 -11.73 2.39 -23.54
N SER A 63 -11.50 2.56 -22.25
CA SER A 63 -12.48 3.09 -21.30
C SER A 63 -11.86 4.18 -20.42
N ILE A 64 -12.70 5.10 -19.94
CA ILE A 64 -12.30 6.20 -19.07
C ILE A 64 -13.07 6.13 -17.76
N ARG A 65 -12.39 6.40 -16.63
CA ARG A 65 -12.98 6.43 -15.30
C ARG A 65 -12.44 7.62 -14.49
N ASN A 66 -13.27 8.13 -13.59
CA ASN A 66 -12.82 9.06 -12.55
C ASN A 66 -11.91 8.34 -11.55
N ILE A 67 -10.97 9.08 -10.97
CA ILE A 67 -10.09 8.59 -9.91
C ILE A 67 -10.73 8.97 -8.57
N ASP A 68 -11.36 8.01 -7.91
CA ASP A 68 -12.08 8.26 -6.66
C ASP A 68 -11.14 8.53 -5.48
N ASN A 69 -9.98 7.86 -5.46
CA ASN A 69 -9.01 7.97 -4.38
C ASN A 69 -7.58 7.85 -4.89
N ILE A 70 -6.69 8.67 -4.32
CA ILE A 70 -5.25 8.62 -4.55
C ILE A 70 -4.59 8.56 -3.18
N PHE A 71 -3.56 7.72 -3.06
CA PHE A 71 -2.75 7.61 -1.85
C PHE A 71 -1.28 7.79 -2.22
N ILE A 72 -0.57 8.55 -1.39
CA ILE A 72 0.89 8.63 -1.43
C ILE A 72 1.42 7.52 -0.52
N THR A 73 2.23 6.63 -1.08
CA THR A 73 2.93 5.59 -0.32
C THR A 73 4.29 6.11 0.10
N GLY A 74 4.59 6.01 1.39
CA GLY A 74 5.90 6.35 1.96
C GLY A 74 6.94 5.25 1.75
N GLN A 75 8.01 5.31 2.55
CA GLN A 75 9.09 4.33 2.50
C GLN A 75 8.60 2.92 2.81
N GLN A 76 8.99 1.96 1.98
CA GLN A 76 8.72 0.54 2.18
C GLN A 76 9.66 -0.05 3.24
N CYS A 77 9.08 -0.76 4.19
CA CYS A 77 9.77 -1.65 5.13
C CYS A 77 9.64 -3.08 4.57
N PRO A 78 10.70 -3.64 3.95
CA PRO A 78 10.63 -4.92 3.27
C PRO A 78 10.44 -6.07 4.27
N LEU A 79 9.53 -6.98 3.93
CA LEU A 79 9.30 -8.25 4.63
C LEU A 79 9.90 -9.45 3.88
N MET A 80 10.22 -9.26 2.60
CA MET A 80 10.82 -10.26 1.74
C MET A 80 12.15 -9.77 1.18
N GLU A 81 13.17 -10.64 1.26
CA GLU A 81 14.49 -10.39 0.67
C GLU A 81 14.38 -10.41 -0.87
N VAL A 82 14.97 -9.40 -1.52
CA VAL A 82 15.06 -9.38 -2.98
C VAL A 82 16.11 -10.41 -3.42
N PRO A 83 15.77 -11.36 -4.30
CA PRO A 83 16.72 -12.39 -4.72
C PRO A 83 17.93 -11.79 -5.43
N ILE A 84 19.12 -12.22 -5.02
CA ILE A 84 20.38 -11.80 -5.64
C ILE A 84 20.54 -12.50 -7.00
N PRO A 85 21.00 -11.80 -8.06
CA PRO A 85 21.31 -12.42 -9.35
C PRO A 85 22.20 -13.66 -9.20
N GLN A 86 21.92 -14.71 -9.97
CA GLN A 86 22.64 -16.00 -9.97
C GLN A 86 22.66 -16.76 -8.62
N SER A 87 21.91 -16.31 -7.61
CA SER A 87 21.80 -17.03 -6.34
C SER A 87 21.15 -18.41 -6.53
N LYS A 88 21.46 -19.34 -5.62
CA LYS A 88 20.86 -20.68 -5.62
C LYS A 88 19.33 -20.62 -5.62
N ARG A 89 18.74 -19.68 -4.87
CA ARG A 89 17.28 -19.46 -4.81
C ARG A 89 16.69 -19.03 -6.16
N VAL A 90 17.35 -18.13 -6.89
CA VAL A 90 16.91 -17.71 -8.23
C VAL A 90 17.01 -18.88 -9.21
N ASN A 91 18.12 -19.62 -9.20
CA ASN A 91 18.30 -20.76 -10.09
C ASN A 91 17.27 -21.89 -9.83
N LEU A 92 16.79 -22.02 -8.59
CA LEU A 92 15.68 -22.93 -8.25
C LEU A 92 14.33 -22.39 -8.70
N PHE A 93 14.09 -21.09 -8.62
CA PHE A 93 12.84 -20.46 -9.08
C PHE A 93 12.69 -20.45 -10.61
N GLN A 94 13.80 -20.40 -11.34
CA GLN A 94 13.81 -20.41 -12.81
C GLN A 94 13.61 -21.79 -13.44
N ARG A 95 13.65 -22.87 -12.65
CA ARG A 95 13.43 -24.24 -13.10
C ARG A 95 11.96 -24.61 -12.97
#